data_AF-A0A7T1LAT9-F1
#
_entry.id   AF-A0A7T1LAT9-F1
#
_cell.length_a   1.000
_cell.length_b   1.000
_cell.length_c   1.000
_cell.angle_alpha   90.00
_cell.angle_beta   90.00
_cell.angle_gamma   90.00
#
_symmetry.space_group_name_H-M   'P 1'
#
loop_
_entity.id
_entity.type
_entity.pdbx_description
1 polymer ?
#
loop_
_entity_poly.entity_id
_entity_poly.type
_entity_poly.pdbx_seq_one_letter_code
_entity_poly.pdbx_strand_id
1 'polypeptide(L)' 'MEPNYFHVRFKQSDNVSYSTPSAEGREIISIKGAEVTKMLFADGNELLSVIHDGFVDVYATFPIVLKHQ' A
#
# COMPACT_ATOMS: atom_id res chain seq x y z
N MET A 1 -11.57 -6.68 18.42
CA MET A 1 -10.13 -6.38 18.32
C MET A 1 -9.99 -5.34 17.23
N GLU A 2 -9.36 -4.21 17.51
CA GLU A 2 -9.04 -3.25 16.44
C GLU A 2 -8.07 -3.90 15.45
N PRO A 3 -8.22 -3.66 14.14
CA PRO A 3 -7.28 -4.19 13.17
C PRO A 3 -5.88 -3.62 13.45
N ASN A 4 -4.87 -4.50 13.53
CA ASN A 4 -3.49 -4.07 13.53
C ASN A 4 -3.14 -3.64 12.10
N TYR A 5 -2.81 -2.36 11.93
CA TYR A 5 -2.33 -1.84 10.66
C TYR A 5 -0.81 -1.79 10.65
N PHE A 6 -0.22 -2.31 9.58
CA PHE A 6 1.20 -2.19 9.27
C PHE A 6 1.40 -0.98 8.37
N HIS A 7 2.48 -0.23 8.59
CA HIS A 7 2.82 0.94 7.80
C HIS A 7 4.29 0.89 7.39
N VAL A 8 4.55 1.20 6.13
CA VAL A 8 5.90 1.46 5.62
C VAL A 8 5.89 2.71 4.75
N ARG A 9 7.01 3.43 4.76
CA ARG A 9 7.28 4.57 3.89
C ARG A 9 8.60 4.38 3.18
N PHE A 10 8.64 4.70 1.90
CA PHE A 10 9.84 4.72 1.08
C PHE A 10 9.77 5.85 0.05
N LYS A 11 10.91 6.23 -0.54
CA LYS A 11 10.90 7.24 -1.61
C LYS A 11 10.38 6.61 -2.88
N GLN A 12 9.65 7.36 -3.69
CA GLN A 12 9.20 6.89 -5.00
C GLN A 12 10.37 6.55 -5.94
N SER A 13 11.54 7.15 -5.71
CA SER A 13 12.79 6.84 -6.41
C SER A 13 13.43 5.52 -5.96
N ASP A 14 13.02 4.96 -4.83
CA ASP A 14 13.57 3.72 -4.33
C ASP A 14 12.97 2.57 -5.14
N ASN A 15 13.82 1.75 -5.76
CA ASN A 15 13.38 0.59 -6.51
C ASN A 15 13.03 -0.54 -5.54
N VAL A 16 11.85 -0.42 -4.91
CA VAL A 16 11.35 -1.39 -3.94
C VAL A 16 10.04 -2.02 -4.41
N SER A 17 9.87 -3.28 -4.04
CA SER A 17 8.64 -4.03 -4.23
C SER A 17 8.18 -4.62 -2.90
N TYR A 18 6.89 -4.90 -2.77
CA TYR A 18 6.34 -5.61 -1.62
C TYR A 18 5.36 -6.68 -2.09
N SER A 19 5.23 -7.76 -1.31
CA SER A 19 4.33 -8.86 -1.62
C SER A 19 2.91 -8.56 -1.13
N THR A 20 1.91 -8.90 -1.94
CA THR A 20 0.50 -8.86 -1.55
C THR A 20 -0.06 -10.29 -1.46
N PRO A 21 -1.02 -10.57 -0.55
CA PRO A 21 -1.55 -11.91 -0.34
C PRO A 21 -2.39 -12.42 -1.53
N SER A 22 -3.00 -11.53 -2.32
CA SER A 22 -3.59 -11.84 -3.63
C SER A 22 -3.69 -10.57 -4.49
N ALA A 23 -4.35 -10.63 -5.66
CA ALA A 23 -4.65 -9.47 -6.49
C ALA A 23 -6.07 -9.61 -7.06
N GLU A 24 -7.07 -9.25 -6.26
CA GLU A 24 -8.48 -9.42 -6.67
C GLU A 24 -9.23 -8.09 -6.81
N GLY A 25 -8.93 -7.07 -6.00
CA GLY A 25 -9.56 -5.75 -6.08
C GLY A 25 -8.55 -4.60 -6.10
N ARG A 26 -8.70 -3.67 -7.06
CA ARG A 26 -7.96 -2.40 -7.11
C ARG A 26 -8.92 -1.25 -7.38
N GLU A 27 -8.89 -0.26 -6.50
CA GLU A 27 -9.56 1.02 -6.64
C GLU A 27 -8.51 2.14 -6.64
N ILE A 28 -8.61 3.07 -7.59
CA ILE A 28 -7.73 4.24 -7.67
C ILE A 28 -8.57 5.46 -7.29
N ILE A 29 -8.15 6.16 -6.25
CA ILE A 29 -8.81 7.33 -5.69
C ILE A 29 -7.87 8.53 -5.91
N SER A 30 -8.28 9.45 -6.77
CA SER A 30 -7.52 10.69 -7.01
C SER A 30 -7.87 11.72 -5.95
N ILE A 31 -6.88 12.13 -5.14
CA ILE A 31 -7.01 13.23 -4.17
C ILE A 31 -6.12 14.38 -4.65
N LYS A 32 -6.53 15.63 -4.45
CA LYS A 32 -5.71 16.78 -4.85
C LYS A 32 -4.35 16.73 -4.13
N GLY A 33 -3.27 16.54 -4.88
CA GLY A 33 -1.90 16.45 -4.36
C GLY A 33 -1.44 15.03 -3.99
N ALA A 34 -2.27 14.01 -4.15
CA ALA A 34 -1.88 12.62 -3.89
C ALA A 34 -2.61 11.62 -4.81
N GLU A 35 -1.90 10.59 -5.25
CA GLU A 35 -2.52 9.42 -5.86
C GLU A 35 -2.72 8.35 -4.80
N VAL A 36 -3.97 7.95 -4.56
CA VAL A 36 -4.29 6.90 -3.60
C VAL A 36 -4.74 5.66 -4.36
N THR A 37 -4.17 4.52 -4.04
CA THR A 37 -4.64 3.21 -4.51
C THR A 37 -5.08 2.39 -3.31
N LYS A 38 -6.33 1.93 -3.31
CA LYS A 38 -6.85 0.97 -2.34
C LYS A 38 -6.94 -0.40 -3.01
N MET A 39 -6.51 -1.44 -2.30
CA MET A 39 -6.68 -2.84 -2.68
C MET A 39 -7.44 -3.57 -1.58
N LEU A 40 -8.44 -4.36 -1.99
CA LEU A 40 -9.17 -5.29 -1.13
C LEU A 40 -8.92 -6.70 -1.67
N PHE A 41 -8.44 -7.59 -0.80
CA PHE A 41 -8.06 -8.95 -1.15
C PHE A 41 -9.18 -9.94 -0.80
N ALA A 42 -9.16 -11.10 -1.45
CA ALA A 42 -10.14 -12.18 -1.30
C ALA A 42 -10.40 -12.61 0.16
N ASP A 43 -9.34 -12.55 0.96
CA ASP A 43 -9.28 -12.97 2.37
C ASP A 43 -9.75 -11.87 3.34
N GLY A 44 -10.21 -10.72 2.81
CA GLY A 44 -10.64 -9.56 3.57
C GLY A 44 -9.48 -8.64 4.00
N ASN A 45 -8.24 -8.93 3.59
CA ASN A 45 -7.14 -8.00 3.81
C ASN A 45 -7.29 -6.74 2.96
N GLU A 46 -6.75 -5.64 3.46
CA GLU A 46 -6.73 -4.35 2.76
C GLU A 46 -5.31 -3.83 2.64
N LEU A 47 -5.05 -3.11 1.55
CA LEU A 47 -3.85 -2.30 1.37
C LEU A 47 -4.21 -0.93 0.81
N LEU A 48 -3.65 0.13 1.39
CA LEU A 48 -3.78 1.50 0.93
C LEU A 48 -2.39 2.03 0.61
N SER A 49 -2.16 2.41 -0.64
CA SER A 49 -0.94 3.07 -1.09
C SER A 49 -1.25 4.53 -1.38
N VAL A 50 -0.44 5.44 -0.84
CA VAL A 50 -0.58 6.89 -1.05
C VAL A 50 0.73 7.42 -1.59
N ILE A 51 0.71 7.97 -2.81
CA ILE A 51 1.85 8.59 -3.46
C ILE A 51 1.67 10.11 -3.37
N HIS A 52 2.60 10.78 -2.68
CA HIS A 52 2.59 12.23 -2.49
C HIS A 52 4.01 12.74 -2.25
N ASP A 53 4.32 13.94 -2.74
CA ASP A 53 5.60 14.65 -2.50
C ASP A 53 6.88 13.79 -2.66
N GLY A 54 6.88 12.86 -3.63
CA GLY A 54 8.02 11.97 -3.91
C GLY A 54 8.18 10.78 -2.95
N PHE A 55 7.20 10.55 -2.08
CA PHE A 55 7.13 9.41 -1.17
C PHE A 55 5.95 8.49 -1.52
N VAL A 56 6.08 7.25 -1.08
CA VAL A 56 5.02 6.26 -1.09
C VAL A 56 4.80 5.79 0.34
N ASP A 57 3.60 6.00 0.85
CA ASP A 57 3.12 5.44 2.11
C ASP A 57 2.23 4.24 1.82
N VAL A 58 2.53 3.10 2.44
CA VAL A 58 1.72 1.88 2.30
C VAL A 58 1.21 1.45 3.66
N TYR A 59 -0.11 1.31 3.78
CA TYR A 59 -0.81 0.80 4.95
C TYR A 59 -1.43 -0.54 4.58
N ALA A 60 -1.36 -1.54 5.46
CA ALA A 60 -1.97 -2.84 5.21
C ALA A 60 -2.46 -3.51 6.50
N THR A 61 -3.45 -4.39 6.38
CA THR A 61 -3.92 -5.26 7.48
C THR A 61 -3.06 -6.51 7.67
N PHE A 62 -1.97 -6.63 6.92
CA PHE A 62 -1.02 -7.74 6.96
C PHE A 62 0.42 -7.21 6.96
N PRO A 63 1.42 -7.99 7.43
CA PRO A 63 2.80 -7.57 7.47
C PRO A 63 3.35 -7.18 6.09
N ILE A 64 3.91 -5.97 5.99
CA ILE A 64 4.53 -5.47 4.76
C ILE A 64 6.03 -5.74 4.83
N VAL A 65 6.56 -6.47 3.85
CA VAL A 65 8.00 -6.75 3.71
C VAL A 65 8.50 -6.10 2.43
N LEU A 66 9.31 -5.05 2.58
CA LEU A 66 9.97 -4.39 1.46
C LEU A 66 11.13 -5.24 0.94
N LYS A 67 11.20 -5.41 -0.38
CA LYS A 67 12.31 -6.04 -1.10
C LYS A 67 12.93 -5.01 -2.02
N HIS A 68 14.22 -4.76 -1.82
CA HIS A 68 15.02 -3.91 -2.71
C HIS A 68 15.36 -4.71 -3.97
N GLN A 69 15.18 -4.08 -5.13
CA GLN A 69 15.50 -4.65 -6.44
C GLN A 69 16.84 -4.14 -6.96
#